data_AF-A0A955DG35-F1
#
_entry.id   AF-A0A955DG35-F1
#
_cell.length_a   1.000
_cell.length_b   1.000
_cell.length_c   1.000
_cell.angle_alpha   90.00
_cell.angle_beta   90.00
_cell.angle_gamma   90.00
#
_symmetry.space_group_name_H-M   'P 1'
#
loop_
_entity.id
_entity.type
_entity.pdbx_description
1 polymer ?
#
loop_
_entity_poly.entity_id
_entity_poly.type
_entity_poly.pdbx_seq_one_letter_code
_entity_poly.pdbx_strand_id
1 'polypeptide(L)' 'MIEALKSDEIVTKLGGRFKLTALIQRRLRELIVDGSRPLVERDGRTDLEVVIEEIAQGKIWPDWSDTNGYTPSS' A
#
# COMPACT_ATOMS: atom_id res chain seq x y z
N MET A 1 10.99 10.85 -11.52
CA MET A 1 11.02 9.81 -10.46
C MET A 1 10.01 10.20 -9.43
N ILE A 2 8.99 9.37 -9.19
CA ILE A 2 7.83 9.70 -8.35
C ILE A 2 8.32 9.99 -6.93
N GLU A 3 8.19 11.24 -6.49
CA GLU A 3 8.71 11.77 -5.23
C GLU A 3 8.08 11.09 -4.00
N ALA A 4 6.86 10.55 -4.15
CA ALA A 4 6.18 9.77 -3.11
C ALA A 4 6.92 8.49 -2.71
N LEU A 5 7.63 7.83 -3.63
CA LEU A 5 8.48 6.67 -3.33
C LEU A 5 9.81 7.05 -2.67
N LYS A 6 10.17 8.34 -2.65
CA LYS A 6 11.40 8.87 -2.04
C LYS A 6 11.21 9.21 -0.56
N SER A 7 9.97 9.23 -0.08
CA SER A 7 9.64 9.55 1.31
C SER A 7 9.97 8.36 2.21
N ASP A 8 11.18 8.36 2.73
CA ASP A 8 11.62 7.47 3.82
C ASP A 8 10.61 7.51 4.98
N GLU A 9 9.87 8.61 5.16
CA GLU A 9 8.84 8.76 6.19
C GLU A 9 7.69 7.74 6.05
N ILE A 10 7.23 7.44 4.84
CA ILE A 10 6.17 6.43 4.61
C ILE A 10 6.76 5.03 4.86
N VAL A 11 8.01 4.82 4.44
CA VAL A 11 8.75 3.57 4.68
C VAL A 11 8.93 3.32 6.18
N THR A 12 9.32 4.34 6.94
CA THR A 12 9.50 4.28 8.40
C THR A 12 8.16 4.06 9.11
N LYS A 13 7.09 4.76 8.71
CA LYS A 13 5.75 4.57 9.27
C LYS A 13 5.17 3.18 8.96
N LEU A 14 5.44 2.62 7.78
CA LEU A 14 5.00 1.28 7.39
C LEU A 14 5.86 0.16 7.99
N GLY A 15 7.03 0.49 8.55
CA GLY A 15 7.95 -0.49 9.14
C GLY A 15 8.86 -1.19 8.12
N GLY A 16 9.18 -0.53 7.01
CA GLY A 16 10.22 -0.94 6.06
C GLY A 16 9.77 -1.03 4.59
N ARG A 17 10.76 -1.07 3.68
CA ARG A 17 10.53 -1.11 2.23
C ARG A 17 9.82 -2.38 1.78
N PHE A 18 10.09 -3.49 2.46
CA PHE A 18 9.44 -4.78 2.18
C PHE A 18 7.92 -4.71 2.41
N LYS A 19 7.50 -4.14 3.54
CA LYS A 19 6.08 -3.96 3.88
C LYS A 19 5.38 -3.02 2.90
N LEU A 20 6.05 -1.94 2.47
CA LEU A 20 5.57 -1.05 1.42
C LEU A 20 5.38 -1.80 0.09
N THR A 21 6.38 -2.56 -0.36
CA THR A 21 6.28 -3.35 -1.61
C THR A 21 5.15 -4.37 -1.53
N ALA A 22 5.00 -5.08 -0.40
CA ALA A 22 3.93 -6.04 -0.20
C ALA A 22 2.54 -5.38 -0.26
N LEU A 23 2.39 -4.21 0.34
CA LEU A 23 1.15 -3.42 0.29
C LEU A 23 0.81 -3.00 -1.15
N ILE A 24 1.81 -2.47 -1.88
CA ILE A 24 1.65 -2.07 -3.28
C ILE A 24 1.19 -3.25 -4.14
N GLN A 25 1.85 -4.41 -4.01
CA GLN A 25 1.52 -5.62 -4.75
C GLN A 25 0.11 -6.14 -4.43
N ARG A 26 -0.27 -6.13 -3.14
CA ARG A 26 -1.61 -6.54 -2.72
C ARG A 26 -2.67 -5.63 -3.35
N ARG A 27 -2.47 -4.31 -3.33
CA ARG A 27 -3.46 -3.39 -3.89
C ARG A 27 -3.53 -3.43 -5.41
N LEU A 28 -2.39 -3.56 -6.08
CA LEU A 28 -2.34 -3.81 -7.53
C LEU A 28 -3.14 -5.05 -7.90
N ARG A 29 -3.03 -6.13 -7.13
CA ARG A 29 -3.85 -7.33 -7.34
C ARG A 29 -5.34 -7.02 -7.19
N GLU A 30 -5.77 -6.27 -6.18
CA GLU A 30 -7.19 -5.91 -6.02
C GLU A 30 -7.71 -5.07 -7.20
N LEU A 31 -6.92 -4.13 -7.72
CA LEU A 31 -7.30 -3.31 -8.87
C LEU A 31 -7.34 -4.11 -10.18
N ILE A 32 -6.38 -5.03 -10.39
CA ILE A 32 -6.23 -5.77 -11.64
C ILE A 32 -7.07 -7.06 -11.66
N VAL A 33 -7.07 -7.81 -10.56
CA VAL A 33 -7.67 -9.16 -10.48
C VAL A 33 -9.09 -9.13 -9.96
N ASP A 34 -9.35 -8.30 -8.94
CA ASP A 34 -10.69 -8.17 -8.34
C ASP A 34 -11.57 -7.15 -9.11
N GLY A 35 -10.96 -6.37 -10.02
CA GLY A 35 -11.63 -5.31 -10.76
C GLY A 35 -12.09 -4.15 -9.87
N SER A 36 -11.45 -3.99 -8.70
CA SER A 36 -11.80 -2.97 -7.73
C SER A 36 -11.66 -1.57 -8.34
N ARG A 37 -12.57 -0.66 -8.01
CA ARG A 37 -12.50 0.72 -8.52
C ARG A 37 -11.36 1.47 -7.80
N PRO A 38 -10.48 2.15 -8.56
CA PRO A 38 -9.44 2.97 -7.96
C PRO A 38 -10.05 4.08 -7.09
N LEU A 39 -9.47 4.36 -5.92
CA LEU A 39 -9.95 5.42 -5.01
C LEU A 39 -9.41 6.82 -5.40
N VAL A 40 -8.70 6.87 -6.53
CA VAL A 40 -8.03 8.04 -7.10
C VAL A 40 -8.28 8.01 -8.62
N GLU A 41 -8.37 9.18 -9.25
CA GLU A 41 -8.64 9.29 -10.69
C GLU A 41 -7.50 8.65 -11.52
N ARG A 42 -7.89 7.72 -12.39
CA ARG A 42 -7.04 7.18 -13.46
C ARG A 42 -6.93 8.20 -14.59
N ASP A 43 -6.27 9.33 -14.33
CA ASP A 43 -6.03 10.38 -15.32
C ASP A 43 -4.90 9.95 -16.29
N GLY A 44 -5.11 8.84 -17.01
CA GLY A 44 -4.11 8.23 -17.90
C GLY A 44 -2.91 7.57 -17.20
N ARG A 45 -2.91 7.50 -15.86
CA ARG A 45 -1.81 6.95 -15.06
C ARG A 45 -1.90 5.43 -14.93
N THR A 46 -0.74 4.79 -14.76
CA THR A 46 -0.68 3.32 -14.56
C THR A 46 -1.26 2.92 -13.21
N ASP A 47 -1.78 1.69 -13.08
CA ASP A 47 -2.33 1.21 -11.80
C ASP A 47 -1.32 1.29 -10.65
N LEU A 48 -0.03 1.12 -10.94
CA LEU A 48 1.04 1.31 -9.96
C LEU A 48 1.08 2.74 -9.42
N GLU A 49 0.96 3.74 -10.30
CA GLU A 49 0.95 5.16 -9.90
C GLU A 49 -0.28 5.51 -9.08
N VAL A 50 -1.43 4.97 -9.45
CA VAL A 50 -2.68 5.13 -8.69
C VAL A 50 -2.51 4.58 -7.28
N VAL A 51 -1.98 3.36 -7.13
CA VAL A 51 -1.74 2.73 -5.82
C VAL A 51 -0.74 3.53 -4.99
N ILE A 52 0.34 4.02 -5.60
CA ILE A 52 1.32 4.85 -4.90
C ILE A 52 0.66 6.14 -4.41
N GLU A 53 -0.18 6.77 -5.23
CA GLU A 53 -0.90 7.98 -4.85
C GLU A 53 -1.94 7.71 -3.75
N GLU A 54 -2.65 6.58 -3.79
CA GLU A 54 -3.56 6.16 -2.72
C GLU A 54 -2.82 5.97 -1.38
N ILE A 55 -1.63 5.36 -1.40
CA ILE A 55 -0.78 5.19 -0.22
C ILE A 55 -0.23 6.54 0.25
N ALA A 56 0.20 7.41 -0.67
CA ALA A 56 0.73 8.73 -0.36
C ALA A 56 -0.34 9.66 0.23
N GLN A 57 -1.58 9.57 -0.25
CA GLN A 57 -2.74 10.27 0.32
C GLN A 57 -3.22 9.65 1.65
N GLY A 58 -2.63 8.52 2.09
CA GLY A 58 -3.02 7.83 3.32
C GLY A 58 -4.39 7.15 3.24
N LYS A 59 -4.96 6.97 2.04
CA LYS A 59 -6.24 6.27 1.83
C LYS A 59 -6.09 4.76 2.03
N ILE A 60 -4.89 4.24 1.80
CA ILE A 60 -4.57 2.82 1.96
C ILE A 60 -3.48 2.69 3.01
N TRP A 61 -3.82 2.03 4.11
CA TRP A 61 -2.90 1.71 5.18
C TRP A 61 -2.95 0.22 5.47
N PRO A 62 -1.79 -0.43 5.69
CA PRO A 62 -1.80 -1.80 6.19
C PRO A 62 -2.27 -1.78 7.63
N ASP A 63 -3.39 -2.43 7.88
CA ASP A 63 -3.80 -2.75 9.24
C ASP A 63 -2.94 -3.93 9.71
N TRP A 64 -1.93 -3.65 10.53
CA TRP A 64 -1.08 -4.67 11.16
C TRP A 64 -1.66 -5.17 12.49
N SER A 65 -2.86 -4.73 12.84
CA SER A 65 -3.56 -5.07 14.09
C SER A 65 -3.80 -6.58 14.21
N ASP A 66 -3.81 -7.30 13.08
CA ASP A 66 -3.95 -8.76 13.01
C ASP A 66 -2.67 -9.55 13.40
N THR A 67 -1.52 -8.89 13.64
CA THR A 67 -0.30 -9.59 14.12
C THR A 67 -0.36 -9.95 15.62
N ASN A 68 -1.43 -9.60 16.33
CA ASN A 68 -1.60 -9.97 17.75
C ASN A 68 -2.11 -11.42 17.98
N GLY A 69 -2.18 -12.25 16.94
CA GLY A 69 -2.70 -13.62 17.01
C GLY A 69 -1.75 -14.70 17.55
N TYR A 70 -0.48 -14.40 17.83
CA TYR A 70 0.43 -15.36 18.48
C TYR A 70 0.52 -15.06 19.98
N THR A 71 -0.49 -15.47 20.72
CA THR A 71 -0.31 -15.74 22.16
C THR A 71 0.45 -17.06 22.25
N PRO A 72 1.74 -17.09 22.66
CA PRO A 72 2.36 -18.36 22.97
C PRO A 72 1.57 -18.98 24.12
N SER A 73 0.82 -20.04 23.83
CA SER A 73 0.21 -20.88 24.84
C SER A 73 1.34 -21.39 25.73
N SER A 74 1.42 -20.82 26.95
CA SER A 74 2.30 -21.28 28.02
C SER A 74 1.79 -22.59 28.60
#